data_AF-A0A0G0FTC9-F1
#
_entry.id   AF-A0A0G0FTC9-F1
#
_cell.length_a   1.000
_cell.length_b   1.000
_cell.length_c   1.000
_cell.angle_alpha   90.00
_cell.angle_beta   90.00
_cell.angle_gamma   90.00
#
_symmetry.space_group_name_H-M   'P 1'
#
loop_
_entity.id
_entity.type
_entity.pdbx_description
1 polymer ?
#
loop_
_entity_poly.entity_id
_entity_poly.type
_entity_poly.pdbx_seq_one_letter_code
_entity_poly.pdbx_strand_id
1 'polypeptide(L)'
;RITSVGRFVTDKFAIKDENGMEQYFDGIAKDKKDKILETKLLIYECEGTESQIKEWFKTINIAGVPLVPQELLNAIYSGPFVTLGKEEFSNSQNANIQKWSAYIKGSANRQAFFERALDWVSKGSIDDYMSIHRNDKNINELKRYFNSVIDWISSVFTDVESEMCGLEWGRLYEQYHKKAYDPKKVSAEIRKLYGDPYIKNRKGIFEFILCGSANTKFLEVRIFDEATKKSVYASQTKKAESKGKSNCPHCAIGHDANKSKIWNFDEMDADHVAAWSKGGKTTAKNCEMLCRTHNRAKGNR
;
A
#
# COMPACT_ATOMS: atom_id res chain seq x y z
N ARG A 1 8.69 -20.69 -13.94
CA ARG A 1 9.67 -20.52 -12.84
C ARG A 1 10.89 -21.33 -13.23
N ILE A 2 12.09 -20.75 -13.14
CA ILE A 2 13.33 -21.47 -13.50
C ILE A 2 13.46 -22.67 -12.56
N THR A 3 13.15 -23.84 -13.08
CA THR A 3 13.42 -25.12 -12.44
C THR A 3 14.84 -25.48 -12.86
N SER A 4 15.80 -25.42 -11.94
CA SER A 4 17.21 -25.68 -12.28
C SER A 4 17.53 -27.17 -12.24
N VAL A 5 18.45 -27.60 -13.09
CA VAL A 5 19.10 -28.92 -13.02
C VAL A 5 19.59 -29.19 -11.60
N GLY A 6 20.19 -28.19 -10.93
CA GLY A 6 20.63 -28.28 -9.53
C GLY A 6 19.53 -28.70 -8.55
N ARG A 7 18.29 -28.25 -8.75
CA ARG A 7 17.15 -28.66 -7.92
C ARG A 7 16.70 -30.09 -8.21
N PHE A 8 16.81 -30.54 -9.46
CA PHE A 8 16.46 -31.91 -9.83
C PHE A 8 17.44 -32.90 -9.21
N VAL A 9 18.74 -32.65 -9.38
CA VAL A 9 19.81 -33.52 -8.86
C VAL A 9 19.90 -33.54 -7.33
N THR A 10 19.11 -32.72 -6.64
CA THR A 10 18.95 -32.69 -5.17
C THR A 10 17.54 -33.09 -4.73
N ASP A 11 16.82 -33.82 -5.59
CA ASP A 11 15.51 -34.42 -5.35
C ASP A 11 14.42 -33.44 -4.90
N LYS A 12 14.52 -32.18 -5.33
CA LYS A 12 13.53 -31.14 -4.97
C LYS A 12 12.24 -31.23 -5.78
N PHE A 13 12.20 -32.03 -6.85
CA PHE A 13 11.02 -32.32 -7.66
C PHE A 13 11.28 -33.54 -8.55
N ALA A 14 10.21 -34.20 -9.01
CA ALA A 14 10.28 -35.29 -9.98
C ALA A 14 10.06 -34.82 -11.41
N ILE A 15 10.64 -35.54 -12.38
CA ILE A 15 10.32 -35.41 -13.81
C ILE A 15 9.51 -36.63 -14.28
N LYS A 16 8.72 -36.47 -15.34
CA LYS A 16 8.03 -37.62 -15.95
C LYS A 16 8.96 -38.31 -16.94
N ASP A 17 9.04 -39.63 -16.87
CA ASP A 17 9.72 -40.43 -17.89
C ASP A 17 8.85 -40.67 -19.13
N GLU A 18 9.37 -41.45 -20.07
CA GLU A 18 8.72 -41.86 -21.32
C GLU A 18 7.40 -42.62 -21.12
N ASN A 19 7.20 -43.21 -19.94
CA ASN A 19 5.97 -43.91 -19.56
C ASN A 19 5.04 -43.02 -18.72
N GLY A 20 5.39 -41.74 -18.53
CA GLY A 20 4.62 -40.80 -17.72
C GLY A 20 4.77 -40.99 -16.21
N MET A 21 5.68 -41.86 -15.76
CA MET A 21 5.92 -42.11 -14.33
C MET A 21 6.82 -41.03 -13.74
N GLU A 22 6.54 -40.63 -12.50
CA GLU A 22 7.34 -39.66 -11.77
C GLU A 22 8.67 -40.27 -11.32
N GLN A 23 9.77 -39.62 -11.69
CA GLN A 23 11.13 -40.04 -11.42
C GLN A 23 11.86 -38.93 -10.64
N TYR A 24 12.33 -39.28 -9.45
CA TYR A 24 13.30 -38.49 -8.69
C TYR A 24 14.72 -38.84 -9.15
N PHE A 25 15.67 -37.94 -8.89
CA PHE A 25 17.04 -38.14 -9.37
C PHE A 25 17.68 -39.34 -8.67
N ASP A 26 17.40 -39.57 -7.39
CA ASP A 26 17.87 -40.74 -6.65
C ASP A 26 17.29 -42.07 -7.16
N GLY A 27 16.06 -42.07 -7.68
CA GLY A 27 15.34 -43.25 -8.14
C GLY A 27 15.65 -43.69 -9.57
N ILE A 28 16.25 -42.82 -10.40
CA ILE A 28 16.59 -43.18 -11.78
C ILE A 28 17.80 -44.11 -11.88
N ALA A 29 17.79 -44.93 -12.94
CA ALA A 29 18.88 -45.83 -13.29
C ALA A 29 20.21 -45.09 -13.49
N LYS A 30 21.31 -45.77 -13.18
CA LYS A 30 22.66 -45.18 -13.13
C LYS A 30 23.11 -44.59 -14.47
N ASP A 31 22.82 -45.26 -15.58
CA ASP A 31 23.07 -44.79 -16.94
C ASP A 31 22.36 -43.45 -17.24
N LYS A 32 21.11 -43.30 -16.79
CA LYS A 32 20.35 -42.04 -16.93
C LYS A 32 20.89 -40.94 -16.03
N LYS A 33 21.32 -41.27 -14.80
CA LYS A 33 21.99 -40.32 -13.89
C LYS A 33 23.27 -39.77 -14.53
N ASP A 34 24.09 -40.68 -15.05
CA ASP A 34 25.39 -40.33 -15.63
C ASP A 34 25.20 -39.44 -16.86
N LYS A 35 24.22 -39.76 -17.73
CA LYS A 35 23.85 -38.90 -18.86
C LYS A 35 23.49 -37.47 -18.43
N ILE A 36 22.76 -37.30 -17.33
CA ILE A 36 22.37 -35.98 -16.80
C ILE A 36 23.59 -35.25 -16.23
N LEU A 37 24.40 -35.94 -15.41
CA LEU A 37 25.58 -35.35 -14.76
C LEU A 37 26.68 -34.97 -15.76
N GLU A 38 26.82 -35.72 -16.85
CA GLU A 38 27.81 -35.50 -17.91
C GLU A 38 27.32 -34.55 -19.01
N THR A 39 26.06 -34.10 -18.95
CA THR A 39 25.51 -33.15 -19.93
C THR A 39 26.29 -31.84 -19.87
N LYS A 40 26.98 -31.50 -20.96
CA LYS A 40 27.72 -30.24 -21.09
C LYS A 40 26.75 -29.06 -21.12
N LEU A 41 26.83 -28.21 -20.11
CA LEU A 41 26.09 -26.95 -20.05
C LEU A 41 26.88 -25.85 -20.75
N LEU A 42 26.21 -25.07 -21.58
CA LEU A 42 26.76 -23.82 -22.08
C LEU A 42 26.64 -22.76 -20.98
N ILE A 43 27.78 -22.33 -20.44
CA ILE A 43 27.85 -21.36 -19.36
C ILE A 43 28.42 -20.06 -19.93
N TYR A 44 27.67 -18.97 -19.78
CA TYR A 44 28.16 -17.62 -20.06
C TYR A 44 28.60 -16.98 -18.75
N GLU A 45 29.91 -16.78 -18.60
CA GLU A 45 30.47 -16.00 -17.49
C GLU A 45 30.51 -14.54 -17.92
N CYS A 46 29.76 -13.70 -17.21
CA CYS A 46 29.70 -12.28 -17.48
C CYS A 46 30.56 -11.55 -16.46
N GLU A 47 31.55 -10.79 -16.94
CA GLU A 47 32.41 -9.92 -16.12
C GLU A 47 32.17 -8.46 -16.50
N GLY A 48 32.27 -7.56 -15.52
CA GLY A 48 32.09 -6.13 -15.74
C GLY A 48 31.88 -5.35 -14.45
N THR A 49 31.68 -4.05 -14.59
CA THR A 49 31.22 -3.19 -13.50
C THR A 49 29.84 -3.62 -13.00
N GLU A 50 29.48 -3.28 -11.76
CA GLU A 50 28.16 -3.61 -11.21
C GLU A 50 26.99 -3.08 -12.07
N SER A 51 27.16 -1.90 -12.68
CA SER A 51 26.19 -1.32 -13.61
C SER A 51 26.03 -2.17 -14.88
N GLN A 52 27.12 -2.67 -15.46
CA GLN A 52 27.08 -3.55 -16.63
C GLN A 52 26.43 -4.89 -16.30
N ILE A 53 26.77 -5.48 -15.15
CA ILE A 53 26.15 -6.74 -14.68
C ILE A 53 24.63 -6.54 -14.49
N LYS A 54 24.19 -5.43 -13.89
CA LYS A 54 22.77 -5.08 -13.72
C LYS A 54 22.04 -4.99 -15.06
N GLU A 55 22.64 -4.36 -16.06
CA GLU A 55 22.03 -4.18 -17.38
C GLU A 55 21.97 -5.49 -18.18
N TRP A 56 23.04 -6.29 -18.14
CA TRP A 56 23.05 -7.64 -18.69
C TRP A 56 21.98 -8.51 -18.04
N PHE A 57 21.90 -8.52 -16.71
CA PHE A 57 20.92 -9.32 -15.98
C PHE A 57 19.48 -8.91 -16.30
N LYS A 58 19.20 -7.62 -16.47
CA LYS A 58 17.90 -7.15 -16.98
C LYS A 58 17.63 -7.68 -18.38
N THR A 59 18.60 -7.54 -19.28
CA THR A 59 18.47 -7.89 -20.70
C THR A 59 18.16 -9.37 -20.91
N ILE A 60 18.90 -10.26 -20.25
CA ILE A 60 18.68 -11.71 -20.38
C ILE A 60 17.33 -12.17 -19.81
N ASN A 61 16.78 -11.43 -18.84
CA ASN A 61 15.50 -11.76 -18.20
C ASN A 61 14.29 -11.05 -18.84
N ILE A 62 14.45 -10.39 -19.99
CA ILE A 62 13.34 -9.78 -20.73
C ILE A 62 12.35 -10.86 -21.22
N ALA A 63 12.86 -12.01 -21.64
CA ALA A 63 12.03 -13.12 -22.09
C ALA A 63 11.48 -13.91 -20.89
N GLY A 64 10.17 -13.82 -20.65
CA GLY A 64 9.48 -14.57 -19.59
C GLY A 64 8.69 -13.68 -18.63
N VAL A 65 8.57 -14.11 -17.37
CA VAL A 65 7.91 -13.30 -16.33
C VAL A 65 8.89 -12.22 -15.87
N PRO A 66 8.54 -10.92 -16.01
CA PRO A 66 9.43 -9.84 -15.60
C PRO A 66 9.85 -9.97 -14.14
N LEU A 67 11.14 -9.71 -13.88
CA LEU A 67 11.68 -9.64 -12.54
C LEU A 67 11.19 -8.37 -11.84
N VAL A 68 10.85 -8.48 -10.56
CA VAL A 68 10.55 -7.32 -9.72
C VAL A 68 11.85 -6.60 -9.35
N PRO A 69 11.80 -5.29 -8.98
CA PRO A 69 13.00 -4.53 -8.63
C PRO A 69 13.92 -5.23 -7.62
N GLN A 70 13.35 -5.82 -6.55
CA GLN A 70 14.14 -6.54 -5.55
C GLN A 70 14.83 -7.80 -6.09
N GLU A 71 14.22 -8.49 -7.07
CA GLU A 71 14.84 -9.64 -7.74
C GLU A 71 16.08 -9.22 -8.53
N LEU A 72 16.07 -8.02 -9.13
CA LEU A 72 17.23 -7.45 -9.81
C LEU A 72 18.32 -7.01 -8.84
N LEU A 73 17.94 -6.38 -7.72
CA LEU A 73 18.90 -5.90 -6.70
C LEU A 73 19.69 -7.06 -6.07
N ASN A 74 19.04 -8.18 -5.80
CA ASN A 74 19.71 -9.35 -5.25
C ASN A 74 20.76 -9.97 -6.18
N ALA A 75 20.61 -9.79 -7.49
CA ALA A 75 21.60 -10.29 -8.46
C ALA A 75 22.89 -9.47 -8.42
N ILE A 76 22.78 -8.17 -8.12
CA ILE A 76 23.91 -7.25 -8.01
C ILE A 76 24.58 -7.41 -6.65
N TYR A 77 23.77 -7.33 -5.58
CA TYR A 77 24.23 -7.31 -4.20
C TYR A 77 24.23 -8.69 -3.56
N SER A 78 24.78 -9.67 -4.27
CA SER A 78 24.90 -11.04 -3.74
C SER A 78 25.86 -11.10 -2.54
N GLY A 79 25.53 -11.95 -1.57
CA GLY A 79 26.35 -12.20 -0.39
C GLY A 79 25.57 -12.85 0.77
N PRO A 80 26.24 -13.18 1.88
CA PRO A 80 25.63 -13.86 3.03
C PRO A 80 24.38 -13.15 3.57
N PHE A 81 24.39 -11.81 3.61
CA PHE A 81 23.25 -11.01 4.08
C PHE A 81 21.99 -11.25 3.25
N VAL A 82 22.10 -11.22 1.92
CA VAL A 82 20.96 -11.44 1.02
C VAL A 82 20.44 -12.87 1.10
N THR A 83 21.33 -13.85 1.26
CA THR A 83 20.94 -15.25 1.47
C THR A 83 20.08 -15.39 2.73
N LEU A 84 20.55 -14.85 3.85
CA LEU A 84 19.82 -14.87 5.13
C LEU A 84 18.50 -14.07 5.04
N GLY A 85 18.51 -12.91 4.37
CA GLY A 85 17.30 -12.10 4.16
C GLY A 85 16.24 -12.85 3.37
N LYS A 86 16.63 -13.59 2.33
CA LYS A 86 15.72 -14.44 1.56
C LYS A 86 15.20 -15.63 2.37
N GLU A 87 16.07 -16.25 3.17
CA GLU A 87 15.67 -17.36 4.05
C GLU A 87 14.60 -16.93 5.05
N GLU A 88 14.71 -15.72 5.61
CA GLU A 88 13.73 -15.18 6.54
C GLU A 88 12.44 -14.73 5.83
N PHE A 89 12.57 -13.82 4.86
CA PHE A 89 11.45 -13.05 4.32
C PHE A 89 10.86 -13.59 3.02
N SER A 90 11.58 -14.47 2.32
CA SER A 90 11.14 -15.07 1.04
C SER A 90 10.79 -16.56 1.16
N ASN A 91 10.82 -17.12 2.37
CA ASN A 91 10.41 -18.49 2.64
C ASN A 91 8.89 -18.59 2.75
N SER A 92 8.23 -19.20 1.75
CA SER A 92 6.77 -19.38 1.72
C SER A 92 6.20 -20.26 2.85
N GLN A 93 7.04 -20.95 3.61
CA GLN A 93 6.64 -21.76 4.77
C GLN A 93 6.84 -21.02 6.10
N ASN A 94 7.28 -19.75 6.08
CA ASN A 94 7.43 -18.96 7.30
C ASN A 94 6.05 -18.78 7.99
N ALA A 95 5.97 -19.12 9.27
CA ALA A 95 4.74 -19.05 10.07
C ALA A 95 4.15 -17.63 10.15
N ASN A 96 4.96 -16.59 9.94
CA ASN A 96 4.52 -15.21 10.02
C ASN A 96 3.90 -14.67 8.72
N ILE A 97 3.88 -15.43 7.62
CA ILE A 97 3.37 -14.96 6.32
C ILE A 97 1.95 -14.42 6.44
N GLN A 98 1.07 -15.11 7.16
CA GLN A 98 -0.30 -14.66 7.32
C GLN A 98 -0.38 -13.29 8.02
N LYS A 99 0.46 -13.06 9.05
CA LYS A 99 0.57 -11.77 9.74
C LYS A 99 1.10 -10.69 8.80
N TRP A 100 2.15 -10.98 8.03
CA TRP A 100 2.77 -10.01 7.13
C TRP A 100 1.85 -9.64 5.96
N SER A 101 1.12 -10.60 5.40
CA SER A 101 0.16 -10.40 4.31
C SER A 101 -1.00 -9.46 4.67
N ALA A 102 -1.32 -9.30 5.96
CA ALA A 102 -2.33 -8.35 6.40
C ALA A 102 -1.90 -6.89 6.16
N TYR A 103 -0.59 -6.61 6.17
CA TYR A 103 -0.05 -5.25 6.11
C TYR A 103 0.73 -4.97 4.83
N ILE A 104 1.33 -6.00 4.23
CA ILE A 104 2.24 -5.88 3.10
C ILE A 104 1.62 -6.56 1.88
N LYS A 105 1.47 -5.79 0.81
CA LYS A 105 0.97 -6.31 -0.46
C LYS A 105 2.06 -7.11 -1.17
N GLY A 106 1.73 -8.34 -1.58
CA GLY A 106 2.61 -9.19 -2.37
C GLY A 106 2.75 -10.59 -1.78
N SER A 107 3.81 -11.31 -2.15
CA SER A 107 4.07 -12.66 -1.66
C SER A 107 5.54 -12.86 -1.32
N ALA A 108 5.81 -13.76 -0.38
CA ALA A 108 7.17 -14.18 -0.02
C ALA A 108 7.97 -14.63 -1.26
N ASN A 109 7.33 -15.39 -2.14
CA ASN A 109 7.98 -15.92 -3.34
C ASN A 109 8.36 -14.87 -4.39
N ARG A 110 7.73 -13.68 -4.36
CA ARG A 110 8.13 -12.51 -5.18
C ARG A 110 8.92 -11.50 -4.36
N GLN A 111 9.43 -11.92 -3.20
CA GLN A 111 10.30 -11.15 -2.32
C GLN A 111 9.69 -9.87 -1.76
N ALA A 112 8.36 -9.76 -1.76
CA ALA A 112 7.68 -8.53 -1.34
C ALA A 112 7.94 -8.17 0.12
N PHE A 113 8.05 -9.17 1.00
CA PHE A 113 8.39 -8.92 2.42
C PHE A 113 9.85 -8.53 2.60
N PHE A 114 10.75 -9.10 1.80
CA PHE A 114 12.17 -8.76 1.88
C PHE A 114 12.42 -7.33 1.36
N GLU A 115 11.85 -7.00 0.20
CA GLU A 115 11.82 -5.64 -0.34
C GLU A 115 11.28 -4.65 0.69
N ARG A 116 10.15 -4.98 1.33
CA ARG A 116 9.53 -4.10 2.31
C ARG A 116 10.38 -3.93 3.58
N ALA A 117 11.02 -4.99 4.05
CA ALA A 117 11.94 -4.90 5.18
C ALA A 117 13.12 -3.98 4.86
N LEU A 118 13.69 -4.09 3.66
CA LEU A 118 14.77 -3.25 3.19
C LEU A 118 14.33 -1.80 3.02
N ASP A 119 13.18 -1.57 2.38
CA ASP A 119 12.55 -0.25 2.22
C ASP A 119 12.42 0.47 3.57
N TRP A 120 11.92 -0.24 4.57
CA TRP A 120 11.68 0.30 5.90
C TRP A 120 12.96 0.67 6.64
N VAL A 121 13.95 -0.23 6.71
CA VAL A 121 15.20 0.04 7.44
C VAL A 121 16.05 1.12 6.73
N SER A 122 16.01 1.15 5.39
CA SER A 122 16.76 2.10 4.57
C SER A 122 16.03 3.41 4.28
N LYS A 123 14.76 3.53 4.70
CA LYS A 123 13.90 4.68 4.41
C LYS A 123 13.77 4.96 2.90
N GLY A 124 13.70 3.89 2.11
CA GLY A 124 13.60 3.92 0.65
C GLY A 124 14.93 3.78 -0.10
N SER A 125 16.08 3.86 0.57
CA SER A 125 17.41 3.72 -0.04
C SER A 125 17.91 2.26 -0.07
N ILE A 126 17.14 1.36 -0.69
CA ILE A 126 17.42 -0.09 -0.69
C ILE A 126 18.77 -0.41 -1.34
N ASP A 127 19.09 0.20 -2.47
CA ASP A 127 20.28 -0.07 -3.28
C ASP A 127 21.56 0.20 -2.45
N ASP A 128 21.65 1.37 -1.81
CA ASP A 128 22.75 1.75 -0.93
C ASP A 128 22.87 0.82 0.29
N TYR A 129 21.73 0.53 0.94
CA TYR A 129 21.70 -0.34 2.12
C TYR A 129 22.22 -1.75 1.78
N MET A 130 21.77 -2.33 0.66
CA MET A 130 22.24 -3.64 0.23
C MET A 130 23.71 -3.64 -0.15
N SER A 131 24.21 -2.58 -0.79
CA SER A 131 25.62 -2.45 -1.16
C SER A 131 26.54 -2.49 0.07
N ILE A 132 26.17 -1.76 1.13
CA ILE A 132 26.92 -1.71 2.40
C ILE A 132 26.87 -3.06 3.13
N HIS A 133 25.69 -3.68 3.20
CA HIS A 133 25.44 -4.83 4.08
C HIS A 133 25.61 -6.20 3.41
N ARG A 134 25.81 -6.30 2.08
CA ARG A 134 25.83 -7.59 1.35
C ARG A 134 26.74 -8.67 1.96
N ASN A 135 27.85 -8.26 2.58
CA ASN A 135 28.84 -9.17 3.18
C ASN A 135 28.60 -9.47 4.65
N ASP A 136 27.59 -8.87 5.28
CA ASP A 136 27.25 -9.11 6.67
C ASP A 136 26.80 -10.54 6.89
N LYS A 137 27.25 -11.13 8.00
CA LYS A 137 26.97 -12.53 8.36
C LYS A 137 25.67 -12.71 9.14
N ASN A 138 24.88 -11.64 9.31
CA ASN A 138 23.61 -11.67 10.02
C ASN A 138 22.67 -10.59 9.48
N ILE A 139 21.37 -10.70 9.80
CA ILE A 139 20.31 -9.76 9.41
C ILE A 139 19.59 -9.16 10.63
N ASN A 140 20.29 -9.05 11.76
CA ASN A 140 19.67 -8.73 13.05
C ASN A 140 19.05 -7.32 13.08
N GLU A 141 19.68 -6.33 12.45
CA GLU A 141 19.11 -5.00 12.30
C GLU A 141 17.82 -5.04 11.47
N LEU A 142 17.89 -5.62 10.27
CA LEU A 142 16.76 -5.76 9.35
C LEU A 142 15.55 -6.43 10.04
N LYS A 143 15.77 -7.57 10.72
CA LYS A 143 14.71 -8.28 11.45
C LYS A 143 14.14 -7.46 12.59
N ARG A 144 14.98 -6.80 13.40
CA ARG A 144 14.51 -5.98 14.52
C ARG A 144 13.68 -4.80 14.05
N TYR A 145 14.13 -4.11 13.01
CA TYR A 145 13.39 -2.96 12.47
C TYR A 145 12.04 -3.40 11.91
N PHE A 146 12.03 -4.43 11.07
CA PHE A 146 10.81 -4.98 10.48
C PHE A 146 9.80 -5.41 11.55
N ASN A 147 10.25 -6.15 12.57
CA ASN A 147 9.38 -6.57 13.67
C ASN A 147 8.88 -5.38 14.48
N SER A 148 9.70 -4.36 14.72
CA SER A 148 9.27 -3.15 15.44
C SER A 148 8.11 -2.44 14.74
N VAL A 149 8.16 -2.34 13.41
CA VAL A 149 7.05 -1.78 12.62
C VAL A 149 5.80 -2.66 12.75
N ILE A 150 5.92 -3.97 12.52
CA ILE A 150 4.78 -4.90 12.55
C ILE A 150 4.14 -4.99 13.94
N ASP A 151 4.95 -5.02 14.99
CA ASP A 151 4.49 -5.12 16.37
C ASP A 151 3.87 -3.80 16.83
N TRP A 152 4.39 -2.65 16.40
CA TRP A 152 3.74 -1.37 16.60
C TRP A 152 2.35 -1.35 15.97
N ILE A 153 2.21 -1.73 14.68
CA ILE A 153 0.89 -1.79 14.01
C ILE A 153 -0.06 -2.68 14.82
N SER A 154 0.40 -3.89 15.18
CA SER A 154 -0.42 -4.87 15.91
C SER A 154 -0.78 -4.42 17.33
N SER A 155 0.04 -3.55 17.94
CA SER A 155 -0.24 -2.97 19.26
C SER A 155 -1.27 -1.84 19.19
N VAL A 156 -1.28 -1.05 18.12
CA VAL A 156 -2.19 0.09 17.94
C VAL A 156 -3.54 -0.36 17.40
N PHE A 157 -3.54 -1.29 16.44
CA PHE A 157 -4.71 -1.74 15.71
C PHE A 157 -5.04 -3.20 16.04
N THR A 158 -6.01 -3.40 16.94
CA THR A 158 -6.48 -4.75 17.31
C THR A 158 -7.44 -5.35 16.28
N ASP A 159 -8.13 -4.50 15.51
CA ASP A 159 -8.97 -4.93 14.38
C ASP A 159 -8.13 -4.90 13.10
N VAL A 160 -7.97 -6.05 12.46
CA VAL A 160 -7.21 -6.18 11.21
C VAL A 160 -8.16 -6.12 10.01
N GLU A 161 -8.08 -5.03 9.26
CA GLU A 161 -8.94 -4.78 8.10
C GLU A 161 -8.21 -4.93 6.77
N SER A 162 -8.93 -5.28 5.71
CA SER A 162 -8.33 -5.54 4.40
C SER A 162 -7.59 -4.34 3.81
N GLU A 163 -8.08 -3.13 4.11
CA GLU A 163 -7.53 -1.86 3.65
C GLU A 163 -6.20 -1.49 4.32
N MET A 164 -5.79 -2.20 5.38
CA MET A 164 -4.47 -2.08 5.99
C MET A 164 -3.35 -2.61 5.08
N CYS A 165 -3.69 -3.49 4.14
CA CYS A 165 -2.71 -4.09 3.24
C CYS A 165 -2.19 -3.07 2.22
N GLY A 166 -0.88 -2.84 2.26
CA GLY A 166 -0.17 -1.98 1.31
C GLY A 166 -0.15 -0.49 1.67
N LEU A 167 -0.50 -0.12 2.90
CA LEU A 167 -0.24 1.23 3.41
C LEU A 167 1.27 1.48 3.59
N GLU A 168 1.66 2.75 3.65
CA GLU A 168 3.04 3.18 3.85
C GLU A 168 3.49 3.02 5.31
N TRP A 169 3.40 1.80 5.83
CA TRP A 169 3.62 1.50 7.24
C TRP A 169 4.98 1.93 7.77
N GLY A 170 6.04 1.91 6.95
CA GLY A 170 7.36 2.43 7.33
C GLY A 170 7.32 3.95 7.60
N ARG A 171 6.71 4.74 6.71
CA ARG A 171 6.51 6.19 6.92
C ARG A 171 5.62 6.45 8.13
N LEU A 172 4.50 5.72 8.22
CA LEU A 172 3.56 5.87 9.33
C LEU A 172 4.22 5.55 10.67
N TYR A 173 5.03 4.49 10.72
CA TYR A 173 5.82 4.15 11.90
C TYR A 173 6.72 5.32 12.27
N GLU A 174 7.60 5.78 11.37
CA GLU A 174 8.53 6.89 11.64
C GLU A 174 7.82 8.16 12.15
N GLN A 175 6.64 8.46 11.62
CA GLN A 175 5.88 9.66 11.96
C GLN A 175 5.09 9.54 13.28
N TYR A 176 4.58 8.36 13.61
CA TYR A 176 3.55 8.19 14.63
C TYR A 176 3.91 7.25 15.79
N HIS A 177 4.94 6.39 15.67
CA HIS A 177 5.22 5.35 16.69
C HIS A 177 5.54 5.88 18.09
N LYS A 178 6.00 7.13 18.20
CA LYS A 178 6.32 7.77 19.49
C LYS A 178 5.08 8.29 20.23
N LYS A 179 3.92 8.31 19.58
CA LYS A 179 2.66 8.72 20.20
C LYS A 179 2.02 7.52 20.89
N ALA A 180 1.47 7.74 22.08
CA ALA A 180 0.71 6.73 22.78
C ALA A 180 -0.70 6.62 22.18
N TYR A 181 -1.15 5.39 21.92
CA TYR A 181 -2.48 5.08 21.45
C TYR A 181 -3.17 4.15 22.45
N ASP A 182 -4.46 4.38 22.69
CA ASP A 182 -5.30 3.45 23.43
C ASP A 182 -5.98 2.51 22.41
N PRO A 183 -5.60 1.23 22.34
CA PRO A 183 -6.08 0.32 21.29
C PRO A 183 -7.60 0.13 21.32
N LYS A 184 -8.23 0.25 22.50
CA LYS A 184 -9.70 0.15 22.62
C LYS A 184 -10.39 1.36 22.00
N LYS A 185 -9.82 2.56 22.18
CA LYS A 185 -10.35 3.78 21.55
C LYS A 185 -10.14 3.75 20.04
N VAL A 186 -8.97 3.32 19.59
CA VAL A 186 -8.66 3.15 18.16
C VAL A 186 -9.64 2.18 17.49
N SER A 187 -9.86 1.00 18.08
CA SER A 187 -10.83 0.02 17.58
C SER A 187 -12.26 0.58 17.49
N ALA A 188 -12.73 1.28 18.54
CA ALA A 188 -14.05 1.91 18.54
C ALA A 188 -14.19 2.97 17.43
N GLU A 189 -13.13 3.76 17.20
CA GLU A 189 -13.12 4.78 16.16
C GLU A 189 -13.08 4.19 14.75
N ILE A 190 -12.30 3.13 14.52
CA ILE A 190 -12.30 2.39 13.25
C ILE A 190 -13.70 1.89 12.92
N ARG A 191 -14.37 1.20 13.85
CA ARG A 191 -15.72 0.66 13.64
C ARG A 191 -16.73 1.76 13.34
N LYS A 192 -16.63 2.90 14.03
CA LYS A 192 -17.46 4.08 13.76
C LYS A 192 -17.25 4.61 12.34
N LEU A 193 -16.00 4.75 11.92
CA LEU A 193 -15.66 5.29 10.59
C LEU A 193 -16.03 4.30 9.48
N TYR A 194 -15.81 2.99 9.66
CA TYR A 194 -16.26 1.97 8.71
C TYR A 194 -17.79 1.91 8.55
N GLY A 195 -18.53 2.21 9.63
CA GLY A 195 -19.99 2.31 9.60
C GLY A 195 -20.53 3.62 9.00
N ASP A 196 -19.67 4.61 8.71
CA ASP A 196 -20.08 5.89 8.13
C ASP A 196 -20.15 5.78 6.59
N PRO A 197 -21.35 5.84 5.98
CA PRO A 197 -21.52 5.69 4.54
C PRO A 197 -20.91 6.84 3.72
N TYR A 198 -20.49 7.93 4.37
CA TYR A 198 -19.92 9.11 3.70
C TYR A 198 -18.40 9.07 3.57
N ILE A 199 -17.73 8.08 4.18
CA ILE A 199 -16.29 7.88 4.02
C ILE A 199 -16.02 7.14 2.71
N LYS A 200 -15.30 7.80 1.79
CA LYS A 200 -14.93 7.20 0.51
C LYS A 200 -13.59 6.51 0.56
N ASN A 201 -12.64 7.08 1.30
CA ASN A 201 -11.29 6.52 1.40
C ASN A 201 -11.11 5.77 2.73
N ARG A 202 -11.45 4.48 2.74
CA ARG A 202 -11.26 3.60 3.91
C ARG A 202 -9.80 3.40 4.29
N LYS A 203 -8.88 3.43 3.31
CA LYS A 203 -7.44 3.36 3.58
C LYS A 203 -6.93 4.54 4.39
N GLY A 204 -7.55 5.71 4.23
CA GLY A 204 -7.19 6.90 4.99
C GLY A 204 -7.64 6.89 6.45
N ILE A 205 -8.51 5.96 6.85
CA ILE A 205 -8.99 5.85 8.24
C ILE A 205 -7.82 5.64 9.21
N PHE A 206 -6.86 4.77 8.86
CA PHE A 206 -5.75 4.44 9.75
C PHE A 206 -4.85 5.65 10.01
N GLU A 207 -4.46 6.38 8.96
CA GLU A 207 -3.65 7.59 9.14
C GLU A 207 -4.45 8.73 9.78
N PHE A 208 -5.75 8.85 9.47
CA PHE A 208 -6.64 9.79 10.15
C PHE A 208 -6.63 9.60 11.66
N ILE A 209 -6.76 8.36 12.14
CA ILE A 209 -6.70 8.04 13.57
C ILE A 209 -5.30 8.29 14.13
N LEU A 210 -4.24 7.88 13.42
CA LEU A 210 -2.85 8.08 13.88
C LEU A 210 -2.50 9.57 14.05
N CYS A 211 -3.07 10.45 13.22
CA CYS A 211 -2.89 11.90 13.34
C CYS A 211 -3.78 12.55 14.41
N GLY A 212 -4.53 11.77 15.20
CA GLY A 212 -5.43 12.26 16.25
C GLY A 212 -6.75 12.81 15.70
N SER A 213 -7.20 12.28 14.56
CA SER A 213 -8.48 12.62 13.92
C SER A 213 -8.59 14.08 13.48
N ALA A 214 -7.43 14.71 13.23
CA ALA A 214 -7.32 16.13 12.89
C ALA A 214 -7.45 16.40 11.38
N ASN A 215 -6.89 15.52 10.54
CA ASN A 215 -6.79 15.76 9.10
C ASN A 215 -7.80 14.94 8.29
N THR A 216 -8.99 15.48 8.11
CA THR A 216 -10.13 14.80 7.46
C THR A 216 -9.92 14.56 5.96
N LYS A 217 -8.89 15.17 5.35
CA LYS A 217 -8.54 14.96 3.95
C LYS A 217 -8.24 13.49 3.64
N PHE A 218 -7.72 12.75 4.63
CA PHE A 218 -7.47 11.33 4.48
C PHE A 218 -8.74 10.52 4.19
N LEU A 219 -9.91 10.98 4.64
CA LEU A 219 -11.17 10.24 4.52
C LEU A 219 -11.92 10.47 3.19
N GLU A 220 -11.51 11.49 2.42
CA GLU A 220 -12.19 11.94 1.18
C GLU A 220 -13.71 12.03 1.33
N VAL A 221 -14.18 12.63 2.43
CA VAL A 221 -15.62 12.72 2.75
C VAL A 221 -16.31 13.54 1.65
N ARG A 222 -17.21 12.91 0.88
CA ARG A 222 -18.09 13.64 -0.05
C ARG A 222 -19.54 13.47 0.40
N ILE A 223 -20.15 14.61 0.65
CA ILE A 223 -20.93 14.75 1.86
C ILE A 223 -22.42 14.46 1.64
N PHE A 224 -23.08 15.02 0.64
CA PHE A 224 -24.55 14.91 0.55
C PHE A 224 -25.00 14.00 -0.59
N ASP A 225 -26.02 13.17 -0.33
CA ASP A 225 -26.72 12.44 -1.39
C ASP A 225 -27.51 13.41 -2.29
N GLU A 226 -27.81 12.97 -3.51
CA GLU A 226 -28.49 13.83 -4.51
C GLU A 226 -29.87 14.31 -4.04
N ALA A 227 -30.59 13.51 -3.24
CA ALA A 227 -31.88 13.90 -2.70
C ALA A 227 -31.75 15.09 -1.74
N THR A 228 -30.77 15.04 -0.85
CA THR A 228 -30.44 16.10 0.10
C THR A 228 -29.98 17.35 -0.63
N LYS A 229 -29.10 17.24 -1.63
CA LYS A 229 -28.66 18.39 -2.43
C LYS A 229 -29.84 19.09 -3.11
N LYS A 230 -30.71 18.33 -3.78
CA LYS A 230 -31.88 18.90 -4.48
C LYS A 230 -32.85 19.56 -3.52
N SER A 231 -33.12 18.93 -2.37
CA SER A 231 -34.01 19.47 -1.33
C SER A 231 -33.48 20.79 -0.76
N VAL A 232 -32.20 20.82 -0.40
CA VAL A 232 -31.54 21.99 0.19
C VAL A 232 -31.41 23.12 -0.83
N TYR A 233 -31.07 22.81 -2.08
CA TYR A 233 -31.08 23.76 -3.19
C TYR A 233 -32.45 24.42 -3.35
N ALA A 234 -33.52 23.63 -3.46
CA ALA A 234 -34.87 24.17 -3.63
C ALA A 234 -35.28 25.09 -2.48
N SER A 235 -34.95 24.70 -1.24
CA SER A 235 -35.21 25.51 -0.04
C SER A 235 -34.42 26.82 -0.04
N GLN A 236 -33.12 26.77 -0.31
CA GLN A 236 -32.26 27.96 -0.39
C GLN A 236 -32.67 28.91 -1.50
N THR A 237 -32.96 28.38 -2.69
CA THR A 237 -33.37 29.18 -3.85
C THR A 237 -34.69 29.89 -3.60
N LYS A 238 -35.71 29.19 -3.08
CA LYS A 238 -37.00 29.81 -2.73
C LYS A 238 -36.85 30.93 -1.67
N LYS A 239 -35.99 30.71 -0.67
CA LYS A 239 -35.68 31.71 0.36
C LYS A 239 -34.89 32.90 -0.18
N ALA A 240 -34.04 32.67 -1.17
CA ALA A 240 -33.23 33.69 -1.83
C ALA A 240 -34.08 34.58 -2.75
N GLU A 241 -34.95 33.97 -3.56
CA GLU A 241 -35.90 34.65 -4.43
C GLU A 241 -36.84 35.57 -3.64
N SER A 242 -37.46 35.07 -2.57
CA SER A 242 -38.33 35.88 -1.71
C SER A 242 -37.65 37.06 -1.03
N LYS A 243 -36.31 37.05 -0.95
CA LYS A 243 -35.50 38.11 -0.31
C LYS A 243 -34.73 38.97 -1.30
N GLY A 244 -34.81 38.68 -2.60
CA GLY A 244 -34.00 39.35 -3.64
C GLY A 244 -32.50 39.19 -3.44
N LYS A 245 -32.04 38.07 -2.87
CA LYS A 245 -30.62 37.78 -2.57
C LYS A 245 -30.16 36.53 -3.31
N SER A 246 -28.85 36.28 -3.33
CA SER A 246 -28.28 35.06 -3.90
C SER A 246 -28.66 33.82 -3.10
N ASN A 247 -28.85 32.68 -3.79
CA ASN A 247 -29.01 31.37 -3.17
C ASN A 247 -27.69 30.77 -2.65
N CYS A 248 -26.55 31.40 -2.94
CA CYS A 248 -25.28 31.15 -2.26
C CYS A 248 -25.12 32.14 -1.07
N PRO A 249 -25.05 31.65 0.19
CA PRO A 249 -24.93 32.50 1.38
C PRO A 249 -23.73 33.46 1.35
N HIS A 250 -22.59 33.01 0.81
CA HIS A 250 -21.39 33.84 0.68
C HIS A 250 -21.54 34.93 -0.39
N CYS A 251 -22.23 34.66 -1.51
CA CYS A 251 -22.55 35.71 -2.49
C CYS A 251 -23.51 36.74 -1.90
N ALA A 252 -24.50 36.31 -1.11
CA ALA A 252 -25.49 37.20 -0.51
C ALA A 252 -24.91 38.23 0.49
N ILE A 253 -23.74 37.94 1.07
CA ILE A 253 -23.00 38.85 1.97
C ILE A 253 -21.75 39.47 1.31
N GLY A 254 -21.42 39.07 0.08
CA GLY A 254 -20.19 39.45 -0.62
C GLY A 254 -20.37 40.63 -1.59
N HIS A 255 -19.51 40.67 -2.62
CA HIS A 255 -19.49 41.73 -3.63
C HIS A 255 -20.82 41.88 -4.38
N ASP A 256 -21.19 43.14 -4.66
CA ASP A 256 -22.50 43.50 -5.22
C ASP A 256 -22.82 42.78 -6.55
N ALA A 257 -21.82 42.45 -7.37
CA ALA A 257 -22.00 41.79 -8.66
C ALA A 257 -22.75 40.44 -8.59
N ASN A 258 -22.64 39.70 -7.48
CA ASN A 258 -23.28 38.38 -7.32
C ASN A 258 -24.32 38.34 -6.19
N LYS A 259 -24.61 39.48 -5.56
CA LYS A 259 -25.37 39.55 -4.30
C LYS A 259 -26.84 39.14 -4.42
N SER A 260 -27.41 39.31 -5.61
CA SER A 260 -28.76 38.89 -5.98
C SER A 260 -28.80 37.74 -6.98
N LYS A 261 -27.64 37.20 -7.40
CA LYS A 261 -27.57 36.16 -8.43
C LYS A 261 -28.13 34.83 -7.90
N ILE A 262 -29.11 34.27 -8.60
CA ILE A 262 -29.58 32.89 -8.40
C ILE A 262 -28.76 31.96 -9.29
N TRP A 263 -28.00 31.07 -8.67
CA TRP A 263 -27.18 30.07 -9.37
C TRP A 263 -28.02 28.83 -9.67
N ASN A 264 -27.82 28.22 -10.83
CA ASN A 264 -28.45 26.95 -11.16
C ASN A 264 -27.84 25.81 -10.33
N PHE A 265 -28.57 24.70 -10.19
CA PHE A 265 -28.16 23.55 -9.39
C PHE A 265 -26.78 23.00 -9.81
N ASP A 266 -26.51 22.94 -11.12
CA ASP A 266 -25.25 22.47 -11.69
C ASP A 266 -24.08 23.44 -11.48
N GLU A 267 -24.35 24.72 -11.23
CA GLU A 267 -23.35 25.75 -10.88
C GLU A 267 -23.03 25.78 -9.38
N MET A 268 -23.68 24.93 -8.59
CA MET A 268 -23.54 24.85 -7.15
C MET A 268 -23.06 23.48 -6.69
N ASP A 269 -22.46 23.46 -5.52
CA ASP A 269 -22.06 22.25 -4.81
C ASP A 269 -22.57 22.33 -3.38
N ALA A 270 -22.94 21.18 -2.81
CA ALA A 270 -23.31 21.08 -1.41
C ALA A 270 -22.08 20.96 -0.52
N ASP A 271 -22.09 21.68 0.58
CA ASP A 271 -21.02 21.69 1.58
C ASP A 271 -21.60 21.79 3.00
N HIS A 272 -20.79 21.46 4.01
CA HIS A 272 -21.24 21.54 5.39
C HIS A 272 -21.21 22.98 5.93
N VAL A 273 -22.27 23.43 6.59
CA VAL A 273 -22.27 24.71 7.31
C VAL A 273 -21.21 24.71 8.43
N ALA A 274 -21.24 23.68 9.28
CA ALA A 274 -20.18 23.37 10.22
C ALA A 274 -19.33 22.24 9.66
N ALA A 275 -18.03 22.47 9.48
CA ALA A 275 -17.11 21.48 8.90
C ALA A 275 -17.19 20.12 9.61
N TRP A 276 -17.14 19.02 8.85
CA TRP A 276 -17.11 17.66 9.38
C TRP A 276 -15.99 17.45 10.41
N SER A 277 -14.82 18.05 10.17
CA SER A 277 -13.65 18.06 11.09
C SER A 277 -13.94 18.66 12.47
N LYS A 278 -14.96 19.52 12.58
CA LYS A 278 -15.40 20.13 13.84
C LYS A 278 -16.63 19.45 14.43
N GLY A 279 -16.92 18.22 14.01
CA GLY A 279 -18.11 17.47 14.45
C GLY A 279 -19.38 17.78 13.66
N GLY A 280 -19.26 18.48 12.53
CA GLY A 280 -20.36 18.75 11.63
C GLY A 280 -20.96 17.48 11.03
N LYS A 281 -22.19 17.14 11.42
CA LYS A 281 -22.86 15.94 10.89
C LYS A 281 -23.27 16.14 9.44
N THR A 282 -23.15 15.08 8.64
CA THR A 282 -23.74 15.02 7.29
C THR A 282 -25.25 14.84 7.39
N THR A 283 -25.98 15.95 7.48
CA THR A 283 -27.44 15.97 7.54
C THR A 283 -27.97 17.15 6.72
N ALA A 284 -29.22 17.07 6.25
CA ALA A 284 -29.84 18.18 5.51
C ALA A 284 -29.78 19.53 6.28
N LYS A 285 -29.79 19.49 7.63
CA LYS A 285 -29.68 20.70 8.48
C LYS A 285 -28.30 21.36 8.45
N ASN A 286 -27.26 20.57 8.22
CA ASN A 286 -25.88 21.05 8.12
C ASN A 286 -25.43 21.16 6.66
N CYS A 287 -26.34 21.06 5.69
CA CYS A 287 -26.07 21.18 4.27
C CYS A 287 -26.34 22.60 3.81
N GLU A 288 -25.42 23.19 3.07
CA GLU A 288 -25.63 24.41 2.30
C GLU A 288 -25.13 24.25 0.87
N MET A 289 -25.88 24.79 -0.09
CA MET A 289 -25.44 24.94 -1.48
C MET A 289 -24.61 26.21 -1.62
N LEU A 290 -23.40 26.07 -2.13
CA LEU A 290 -22.48 27.15 -2.45
C LEU A 290 -22.23 27.18 -3.96
N CYS A 291 -22.05 28.36 -4.57
CA CYS A 291 -21.56 28.41 -5.94
C CYS A 291 -20.16 27.75 -6.01
N ARG A 292 -19.82 27.15 -7.14
CA ARG A 292 -18.53 26.42 -7.33
C ARG A 292 -17.32 27.23 -6.88
N THR A 293 -17.32 28.55 -7.10
CA THR A 293 -16.23 29.44 -6.68
C THR A 293 -16.08 29.49 -5.16
N HIS A 294 -17.17 29.73 -4.42
CA HIS A 294 -17.13 29.76 -2.96
C HIS A 294 -16.88 28.38 -2.34
N ASN A 295 -17.44 27.32 -2.93
CA ASN A 295 -17.15 25.96 -2.47
C ASN A 295 -15.65 25.63 -2.60
N ARG A 296 -15.04 25.95 -3.76
CA ARG A 296 -13.60 25.76 -3.97
C ARG A 296 -12.76 26.60 -3.02
N ALA A 297 -13.16 27.85 -2.75
CA ALA A 297 -12.46 28.74 -1.83
C ALA A 297 -12.53 28.26 -0.37
N LYS A 298 -13.59 27.55 0.02
CA LYS A 298 -13.76 27.00 1.38
C LYS A 298 -12.82 25.84 1.70
N GLY A 299 -12.17 25.25 0.68
CA GLY A 299 -10.98 24.41 0.86
C GLY A 299 -11.24 22.99 1.35
N ASN A 300 -12.49 22.50 1.32
CA ASN A 300 -12.84 21.11 1.64
C ASN A 300 -12.52 20.15 0.47
N ARG A 301 -11.23 20.04 0.12
CA ARG A 301 -10.68 18.87 -0.60
C ARG A 301 -9.96 17.98 0.39
#